data_AF-A0A317MXS5-F1
#
_entry.id   AF-A0A317MXS5-F1
#
_cell.length_a   1.000
_cell.length_b   1.000
_cell.length_c   1.000
_cell.angle_alpha   90.00
_cell.angle_beta   90.00
_cell.angle_gamma   90.00
#
_symmetry.space_group_name_H-M   'P 1'
#
loop_
_entity.id
_entity.type
_entity.pdbx_description
1 polymer ?
#
loop_
_entity_poly.entity_id
_entity_poly.type
_entity_poly.pdbx_seq_one_letter_code
_entity_poly.pdbx_strand_id
1 'polypeptide(L)'
;MTPLPARSLIAGTAQGPLLWSDTGLSFWGGVDAASGEVIDRHHPLSGQCLAGRVLAIPSGRGSCSGSGVLLELLLNGHAPAALLLTEADEILTLGALVAQQLFGHSLPVLCLSATDFAALRELDAVHVGAAGVSTLAQAAGREAAPAAAEPGAGLRLSAFDRALLAGEHGRAAQAAMRIVLQMAALQGAHELIDVQQAHIDGCIYTGPASLRFARRLLDRGARVRVPTTLNAISVDQRRWRALGVDPAFGEPASALGEVYCAMGAQPSFTCAPYLLDSAPACGEQIAWAESNAVVYANSVLGARTLKYPDFLDICIALTGRAPLCGSHGDAGRRARVRIDVERPAAVDDAFYPLLGYHVGQLCGSAIPLLCGLQQAAPDRDALKAFGAAFATTSAAPMFHILGVTPEAASVEQALGGASAQRHLSLRAADLRASWAELDRATDSAVQLVALGNPHCSLSECARLAALCQGRRRHADTAVIVTLGRAVFEQATRAGYVATLQAFGVQFVTDTCWCMLGEPVLPPATRTLMTNSAKYAHYAPGLSGRAVHFGSLAACIDTACRGHCHAHRPPWLDA
;
A
#
# COMPACT_ATOMS: atom_id res chain seq x y z
N MET A 1 -34.17 -9.55 -13.02
CA MET A 1 -32.98 -10.20 -13.60
C MET A 1 -32.77 -11.54 -12.89
N THR A 2 -32.41 -12.64 -13.54
CA THR A 2 -32.03 -13.85 -12.78
C THR A 2 -30.87 -13.50 -11.82
N PRO A 3 -30.76 -14.07 -10.61
CA PRO A 3 -29.63 -13.74 -9.73
C PRO A 3 -28.31 -13.95 -10.46
N LEU A 4 -27.46 -12.93 -10.43
CA LEU A 4 -26.11 -12.98 -10.98
C LEU A 4 -25.27 -13.92 -10.11
N PRO A 5 -24.71 -15.00 -10.67
CA PRO A 5 -23.92 -15.95 -9.91
C PRO A 5 -22.64 -15.28 -9.40
N ALA A 6 -22.23 -15.62 -8.19
CA ALA A 6 -21.03 -15.07 -7.59
C ALA A 6 -20.36 -16.07 -6.65
N ARG A 7 -19.02 -16.04 -6.59
CA ARG A 7 -18.24 -16.77 -5.60
C ARG A 7 -18.24 -15.97 -4.30
N SER A 8 -18.76 -16.54 -3.22
CA SER A 8 -18.67 -15.92 -1.89
C SER A 8 -17.26 -16.12 -1.31
N LEU A 9 -16.63 -15.02 -0.91
CA LEU A 9 -15.38 -15.03 -0.12
C LEU A 9 -15.70 -14.93 1.36
N ILE A 10 -16.63 -14.04 1.73
CA ILE A 10 -17.24 -13.96 3.06
C ILE A 10 -18.74 -14.10 2.89
N ALA A 11 -19.31 -15.12 3.53
CA ALA A 11 -20.73 -15.40 3.46
C ALA A 11 -21.54 -14.38 4.25
N GLY A 12 -22.76 -14.10 3.79
CA GLY A 12 -23.73 -13.27 4.49
C GLY A 12 -24.78 -12.72 3.55
N THR A 13 -25.64 -11.87 4.09
CA THR A 13 -26.74 -11.23 3.34
C THR A 13 -26.73 -9.73 3.60
N ALA A 14 -26.96 -8.95 2.56
CA ALA A 14 -27.08 -7.49 2.66
C ALA A 14 -27.97 -6.94 1.56
N GLN A 15 -28.43 -5.71 1.73
CA GLN A 15 -29.10 -4.97 0.66
C GLN A 15 -28.84 -3.49 0.83
N GLY A 16 -28.86 -2.75 -0.28
CA GLY A 16 -28.72 -1.30 -0.22
C GLY A 16 -28.56 -0.67 -1.60
N PRO A 17 -28.51 0.66 -1.65
CA PRO A 17 -28.16 1.40 -2.87
C PRO A 17 -26.80 0.95 -3.40
N LEU A 18 -26.65 0.83 -4.71
CA LEU A 18 -25.41 0.44 -5.35
C LEU A 18 -24.49 1.65 -5.53
N LEU A 19 -23.23 1.52 -5.12
CA LEU A 19 -22.13 2.39 -5.54
C LEU A 19 -21.23 1.58 -6.46
N TRP A 20 -21.21 1.92 -7.74
CA TRP A 20 -20.47 1.17 -8.75
C TRP A 20 -19.35 2.01 -9.37
N SER A 21 -18.19 1.39 -9.59
CA SER A 21 -17.11 1.95 -10.40
C SER A 21 -16.35 0.85 -11.14
N ASP A 22 -15.88 1.16 -12.34
CA ASP A 22 -14.91 0.35 -13.11
C ASP A 22 -13.45 0.60 -12.68
N THR A 23 -13.25 1.50 -11.71
CA THR A 23 -11.95 1.83 -11.15
C THR A 23 -11.82 1.18 -9.78
N GLY A 24 -10.67 0.53 -9.52
CA GLY A 24 -10.39 -0.03 -8.21
C GLY A 24 -10.19 1.08 -7.17
N LEU A 25 -10.61 0.83 -5.93
CA LEU A 25 -10.56 1.81 -4.84
C LEU A 25 -9.49 1.43 -3.82
N SER A 26 -8.65 2.40 -3.43
CA SER A 26 -7.78 2.23 -2.26
C SER A 26 -8.54 2.60 -1.00
N PHE A 27 -8.64 1.68 -0.05
CA PHE A 27 -9.22 2.00 1.26
C PHE A 27 -8.22 2.83 2.09
N TRP A 28 -6.94 2.47 2.05
CA TRP A 28 -5.89 3.30 2.66
C TRP A 28 -5.64 4.57 1.85
N GLY A 29 -5.83 5.74 2.48
CA GLY A 29 -5.66 7.04 1.84
C GLY A 29 -6.72 7.41 0.80
N GLY A 30 -7.70 6.52 0.57
CA GLY A 30 -8.81 6.77 -0.35
C GLY A 30 -10.21 6.67 0.29
N VAL A 31 -10.32 6.17 1.52
CA VAL A 31 -11.55 6.20 2.31
C VAL A 31 -11.25 6.72 3.72
N ASP A 32 -12.03 7.68 4.19
CA ASP A 32 -11.96 8.13 5.57
C ASP A 32 -12.75 7.17 6.48
N ALA A 33 -12.07 6.54 7.43
CA ALA A 33 -12.67 5.58 8.34
C ALA A 33 -13.68 6.20 9.33
N ALA A 34 -13.57 7.51 9.58
CA ALA A 34 -14.42 8.22 10.53
C ALA A 34 -15.76 8.67 9.93
N SER A 35 -15.83 8.96 8.62
CA SER A 35 -17.06 9.39 7.95
C SER A 35 -17.62 8.38 6.94
N GLY A 36 -16.77 7.47 6.44
CA GLY A 36 -17.07 6.60 5.30
C GLY A 36 -16.99 7.31 3.94
N GLU A 37 -16.51 8.56 3.86
CA GLU A 37 -16.32 9.27 2.59
C GLU A 37 -15.17 8.67 1.78
N VAL A 38 -15.36 8.52 0.47
CA VAL A 38 -14.27 8.30 -0.49
C VAL A 38 -13.49 9.61 -0.67
N ILE A 39 -12.30 9.66 -0.07
CA ILE A 39 -11.40 10.82 -0.06
C ILE A 39 -10.30 10.75 -1.13
N ASP A 40 -10.17 9.64 -1.88
CA ASP A 40 -9.32 9.59 -3.07
C ASP A 40 -9.85 10.58 -4.11
N ARG A 41 -9.21 11.76 -4.21
CA ARG A 41 -9.62 12.85 -5.11
C ARG A 41 -9.31 12.57 -6.59
N HIS A 42 -8.75 11.40 -6.88
CA HIS A 42 -8.51 10.88 -8.22
C HIS A 42 -9.52 9.79 -8.61
N HIS A 43 -10.35 9.31 -7.67
CA HIS A 43 -11.31 8.25 -7.91
C HIS A 43 -12.68 8.79 -8.39
N PRO A 44 -13.37 8.11 -9.33
CA PRO A 44 -14.72 8.51 -9.79
C PRO A 44 -15.77 8.62 -8.68
N LEU A 45 -15.60 7.88 -7.58
CA LEU A 45 -16.48 7.91 -6.41
C LEU A 45 -16.11 9.00 -5.38
N SER A 46 -15.15 9.88 -5.65
CA SER A 46 -14.74 10.95 -4.72
C SER A 46 -15.93 11.73 -4.16
N GLY A 47 -15.99 11.88 -2.83
CA GLY A 47 -17.07 12.58 -2.12
C GLY A 47 -18.32 11.73 -1.84
N GLN A 48 -18.38 10.48 -2.30
CA GLN A 48 -19.46 9.55 -1.96
C GLN A 48 -19.19 8.88 -0.60
N CYS A 49 -20.24 8.70 0.21
CA CYS A 49 -20.18 7.94 1.46
C CYS A 49 -20.46 6.44 1.24
N LEU A 50 -19.66 5.54 1.80
CA LEU A 50 -19.85 4.09 1.67
C LEU A 50 -20.93 3.53 2.60
N ALA A 51 -21.22 4.21 3.71
CA ALA A 51 -22.04 3.69 4.81
C ALA A 51 -23.40 3.15 4.33
N GLY A 52 -23.66 1.87 4.61
CA GLY A 52 -24.92 1.20 4.28
C GLY A 52 -25.19 0.95 2.80
N ARG A 53 -24.27 1.30 1.90
CA ARG A 53 -24.37 1.06 0.45
C ARG A 53 -23.67 -0.24 0.05
N VAL A 54 -24.09 -0.85 -1.05
CA VAL A 54 -23.37 -1.99 -1.65
C VAL A 54 -22.30 -1.43 -2.57
N LEU A 55 -21.03 -1.64 -2.27
CA LEU A 55 -19.92 -1.14 -3.06
C LEU A 55 -19.49 -2.20 -4.08
N ALA A 56 -19.54 -1.84 -5.37
CA ALA A 56 -19.08 -2.65 -6.50
C ALA A 56 -17.88 -1.97 -7.17
N ILE A 57 -16.71 -2.59 -7.05
CA ILE A 57 -15.43 -2.15 -7.65
C ILE A 57 -14.71 -3.38 -8.22
N PRO A 58 -13.90 -3.28 -9.28
CA PRO A 58 -13.24 -4.47 -9.85
C PRO A 58 -12.31 -5.16 -8.84
N SER A 59 -11.58 -4.37 -8.05
CA SER A 59 -10.62 -4.81 -7.04
C SER A 59 -10.29 -3.64 -6.09
N GLY A 60 -9.65 -3.93 -4.97
CA GLY A 60 -8.91 -2.92 -4.23
C GLY A 60 -7.60 -2.56 -4.93
N ARG A 61 -7.03 -1.40 -4.59
CA ARG A 61 -5.68 -0.98 -5.03
C ARG A 61 -4.92 -0.28 -3.90
N GLY A 62 -3.64 0.01 -4.12
CA GLY A 62 -2.83 0.78 -3.16
C GLY A 62 -2.36 -0.04 -1.95
N SER A 63 -2.31 0.55 -0.75
CA SER A 63 -1.62 -0.05 0.41
C SER A 63 -2.32 -1.26 1.02
N CYS A 64 -1.53 -2.11 1.68
CA CYS A 64 -1.99 -3.29 2.42
C CYS A 64 -2.79 -2.95 3.68
N SER A 65 -2.65 -1.71 4.16
CA SER A 65 -3.38 -1.14 5.29
C SER A 65 -4.88 -0.91 5.05
N GLY A 66 -5.38 -1.23 3.85
CA GLY A 66 -6.81 -1.23 3.53
C GLY A 66 -7.63 -2.17 4.42
N SER A 67 -7.06 -3.28 4.90
CA SER A 67 -7.75 -4.21 5.83
C SER A 67 -8.01 -3.55 7.19
N GLY A 68 -7.07 -2.74 7.68
CA GLY A 68 -7.21 -1.96 8.91
C GLY A 68 -8.26 -0.86 8.81
N VAL A 69 -8.30 -0.15 7.67
CA VAL A 69 -9.35 0.86 7.40
C VAL A 69 -10.73 0.21 7.33
N LEU A 70 -10.86 -0.94 6.64
CA LEU A 70 -12.14 -1.64 6.56
C LEU A 70 -12.63 -2.14 7.91
N LEU A 71 -11.73 -2.68 8.74
CA LEU A 71 -12.05 -3.07 10.10
C LEU A 71 -12.56 -1.87 10.91
N GLU A 72 -11.88 -0.72 10.82
CA GLU A 72 -12.28 0.50 11.52
C GLU A 72 -13.66 1.01 11.05
N LEU A 73 -13.91 1.04 9.73
CA LEU A 73 -15.21 1.39 9.16
C LEU A 73 -16.34 0.49 9.72
N LEU A 74 -16.09 -0.81 9.85
CA LEU A 74 -17.07 -1.77 10.39
C LEU A 74 -17.36 -1.51 11.86
N LEU A 75 -16.34 -1.23 12.68
CA LEU A 75 -16.51 -0.98 14.11
C LEU A 75 -17.15 0.38 14.39
N ASN A 76 -16.97 1.36 13.51
CA ASN A 76 -17.56 2.69 13.65
C ASN A 76 -18.92 2.85 12.94
N GLY A 77 -19.41 1.81 12.26
CA GLY A 77 -20.73 1.85 11.59
C GLY A 77 -20.75 2.64 10.27
N HIS A 78 -19.59 2.86 9.65
CA HIS A 78 -19.44 3.59 8.38
C HIS A 78 -19.10 2.68 7.19
N ALA A 79 -19.03 1.36 7.40
CA ALA A 79 -18.76 0.39 6.35
C ALA A 79 -19.88 0.29 5.31
N PRO A 80 -19.55 -0.13 4.08
CA PRO A 80 -20.56 -0.59 3.13
C PRO A 80 -21.33 -1.79 3.69
N ALA A 81 -22.54 -2.02 3.17
CA ALA A 81 -23.36 -3.16 3.52
C ALA A 81 -22.84 -4.48 2.92
N ALA A 82 -22.18 -4.41 1.76
CA ALA A 82 -21.50 -5.53 1.11
C ALA A 82 -20.44 -5.03 0.10
N LEU A 83 -19.50 -5.92 -0.24
CA LEU A 83 -18.49 -5.72 -1.28
C LEU A 83 -18.72 -6.68 -2.46
N LEU A 84 -18.79 -6.13 -3.66
CA LEU A 84 -18.89 -6.87 -4.92
C LEU A 84 -17.64 -6.59 -5.75
N LEU A 85 -16.91 -7.64 -6.12
CA LEU A 85 -15.61 -7.57 -6.79
C LEU A 85 -15.61 -8.35 -8.11
N THR A 86 -14.70 -8.06 -9.03
CA THR A 86 -14.43 -8.96 -10.18
C THR A 86 -13.33 -9.97 -9.87
N GLU A 87 -12.37 -9.57 -9.04
CA GLU A 87 -11.24 -10.39 -8.61
C GLU A 87 -11.29 -10.56 -7.09
N ALA A 88 -10.73 -11.67 -6.57
CA ALA A 88 -10.64 -11.84 -5.13
C ALA A 88 -9.64 -10.83 -4.56
N ASP A 89 -10.11 -9.95 -3.69
CA ASP A 89 -9.25 -8.98 -2.99
C ASP A 89 -8.94 -9.49 -1.59
N GLU A 90 -7.70 -9.93 -1.39
CA GLU A 90 -7.25 -10.50 -0.13
C GLU A 90 -7.24 -9.47 1.01
N ILE A 91 -7.02 -8.20 0.68
CA ILE A 91 -6.86 -7.13 1.66
C ILE A 91 -8.19 -6.79 2.29
N LEU A 92 -9.19 -6.48 1.48
CA LEU A 92 -10.54 -6.19 1.96
C LEU A 92 -11.18 -7.43 2.57
N THR A 93 -10.95 -8.60 1.98
CA THR A 93 -11.49 -9.87 2.53
C THR A 93 -10.95 -10.14 3.93
N LEU A 94 -9.67 -9.88 4.20
CA LEU A 94 -9.11 -10.07 5.53
C LEU A 94 -9.70 -9.10 6.57
N GLY A 95 -9.89 -7.83 6.21
CA GLY A 95 -10.52 -6.86 7.11
C GLY A 95 -11.91 -7.32 7.57
N ALA A 96 -12.72 -7.83 6.63
CA ALA A 96 -14.02 -8.45 6.91
C ALA A 96 -13.91 -9.74 7.75
N LEU A 97 -12.94 -10.61 7.46
CA LEU A 97 -12.71 -11.86 8.20
C LEU A 97 -12.33 -11.59 9.67
N VAL A 98 -11.42 -10.64 9.91
CA VAL A 98 -11.00 -10.22 11.24
C VAL A 98 -12.17 -9.61 12.01
N ALA A 99 -12.97 -8.75 11.36
CA ALA A 99 -14.18 -8.16 11.94
C ALA A 99 -15.17 -9.25 12.40
N GLN A 100 -15.40 -10.26 11.56
CA GLN A 100 -16.32 -11.35 11.86
C GLN A 100 -15.83 -12.20 13.04
N GLN A 101 -14.57 -12.61 13.04
CA GLN A 101 -14.07 -13.57 14.02
C GLN A 101 -13.74 -12.97 15.38
N LEU A 102 -13.26 -11.73 15.40
CA LEU A 102 -12.79 -11.11 16.62
C LEU A 102 -13.79 -10.11 17.19
N PHE A 103 -14.66 -9.53 16.37
CA PHE A 103 -15.55 -8.45 16.79
C PHE A 103 -17.04 -8.72 16.53
N GLY A 104 -17.40 -9.81 15.84
CA GLY A 104 -18.79 -10.19 15.59
C GLY A 104 -19.49 -9.33 14.54
N HIS A 105 -18.75 -8.59 13.72
CA HIS A 105 -19.29 -7.80 12.61
C HIS A 105 -19.12 -8.56 11.29
N SER A 106 -20.20 -8.72 10.52
CA SER A 106 -20.17 -9.42 9.24
C SER A 106 -20.25 -8.45 8.08
N LEU A 107 -19.44 -8.68 7.04
CA LEU A 107 -19.51 -7.97 5.76
C LEU A 107 -19.46 -9.00 4.63
N PRO A 108 -20.55 -9.21 3.88
CA PRO A 108 -20.54 -10.09 2.72
C PRO A 108 -19.55 -9.59 1.66
N VAL A 109 -18.69 -10.48 1.16
CA VAL A 109 -17.74 -10.18 0.08
C VAL A 109 -17.90 -11.24 -1.01
N LEU A 110 -18.23 -10.81 -2.21
CA LEU A 110 -18.53 -11.69 -3.35
C LEU A 110 -17.73 -11.29 -4.60
N CYS A 111 -17.27 -12.28 -5.36
CA CYS A 111 -16.66 -12.09 -6.68
C CYS A 111 -17.62 -12.50 -7.80
N LEU A 112 -17.85 -11.59 -8.75
CA LEU A 112 -18.64 -11.80 -9.95
C LEU A 112 -17.72 -12.00 -11.16
N SER A 113 -18.26 -12.58 -12.24
CA SER A 113 -17.60 -12.52 -13.53
C SER A 113 -17.54 -11.07 -14.04
N ALA A 114 -16.59 -10.75 -14.93
CA ALA A 114 -16.50 -9.40 -15.51
C ALA A 114 -17.81 -8.97 -16.21
N THR A 115 -18.49 -9.91 -16.87
CA THR A 115 -19.78 -9.67 -17.53
C THR A 115 -20.89 -9.36 -16.52
N ASP A 116 -20.99 -10.16 -15.45
CA ASP A 116 -22.01 -9.97 -14.42
C ASP A 116 -21.77 -8.69 -13.61
N PHE A 117 -20.50 -8.37 -13.34
CA PHE A 117 -20.11 -7.12 -12.69
C PHE A 117 -20.48 -5.89 -13.52
N ALA A 118 -20.27 -5.94 -14.85
CA ALA A 118 -20.65 -4.86 -15.75
C ALA A 118 -22.17 -4.66 -15.80
N ALA A 119 -22.96 -5.74 -15.67
CA ALA A 119 -24.42 -5.66 -15.62
C ALA A 119 -24.96 -4.93 -14.37
N LEU A 120 -24.15 -4.79 -13.31
CA LEU A 120 -24.54 -4.04 -12.12
C LEU A 120 -24.65 -2.53 -12.38
N ARG A 121 -23.94 -1.99 -13.38
CA ARG A 121 -23.85 -0.55 -13.66
C ARG A 121 -25.22 0.14 -13.80
N GLU A 122 -26.19 -0.58 -14.33
CA GLU A 122 -27.53 -0.06 -14.64
C GLU A 122 -28.53 -0.24 -13.49
N LEU A 123 -28.08 -0.69 -12.31
CA LEU A 123 -28.93 -0.96 -11.15
C LEU A 123 -28.77 0.11 -10.07
N ASP A 124 -29.88 0.58 -9.51
CA ASP A 124 -29.87 1.56 -8.41
C ASP A 124 -29.59 0.91 -7.05
N ALA A 125 -30.05 -0.32 -6.85
CA ALA A 125 -29.94 -1.04 -5.59
C ALA A 125 -29.96 -2.55 -5.82
N VAL A 126 -29.25 -3.27 -4.95
CA VAL A 126 -29.09 -4.73 -5.05
C VAL A 126 -29.28 -5.42 -3.72
N HIS A 127 -29.68 -6.69 -3.80
CA HIS A 127 -29.64 -7.64 -2.70
C HIS A 127 -28.48 -8.61 -2.93
N VAL A 128 -27.72 -8.86 -1.86
CA VAL A 128 -26.61 -9.80 -1.82
C VAL A 128 -27.02 -10.95 -0.92
N GLY A 129 -26.92 -12.19 -1.41
CA GLY A 129 -27.22 -13.38 -0.64
C GLY A 129 -26.49 -14.62 -1.12
N ALA A 130 -26.86 -15.79 -0.59
CA ALA A 130 -26.17 -17.05 -0.86
C ALA A 130 -26.19 -17.49 -2.33
N ALA A 131 -27.22 -17.09 -3.08
CA ALA A 131 -27.37 -17.40 -4.51
C ALA A 131 -26.65 -16.40 -5.44
N GLY A 132 -25.98 -15.38 -4.87
CA GLY A 132 -25.34 -14.31 -5.62
C GLY A 132 -26.03 -12.95 -5.45
N VAL A 133 -26.07 -12.15 -6.52
CA VAL A 133 -26.57 -10.76 -6.49
C VAL A 133 -27.87 -10.65 -7.29
N SER A 134 -28.89 -10.01 -6.73
CA SER A 134 -30.20 -9.83 -7.39
C SER A 134 -30.78 -8.43 -7.16
N THR A 135 -31.88 -8.10 -7.85
CA THR A 135 -32.61 -6.85 -7.57
C THR A 135 -33.47 -7.01 -6.32
N LEU A 136 -33.78 -5.89 -5.64
CA LEU A 136 -34.58 -5.91 -4.41
C LEU A 136 -35.96 -6.57 -4.58
N ALA A 137 -36.59 -6.41 -5.74
CA ALA A 137 -37.90 -7.00 -6.04
C ALA A 137 -37.90 -8.54 -6.06
N GLN A 138 -36.72 -9.16 -6.22
CA GLN A 138 -36.56 -10.61 -6.33
C GLN A 138 -35.99 -11.25 -5.05
N ALA A 139 -35.74 -10.46 -4.00
CA ALA A 139 -35.27 -10.95 -2.70
C ALA A 139 -36.37 -11.68 -1.90
N ALA A 140 -37.61 -11.69 -2.39
CA ALA A 140 -38.75 -12.34 -1.73
C ALA A 140 -38.64 -13.88 -1.79
N GLY A 141 -38.04 -14.44 -0.74
CA GLY A 141 -38.08 -15.87 -0.42
C GLY A 141 -36.84 -16.65 -0.87
N ARG A 142 -35.81 -16.70 -0.02
CA ARG A 142 -34.93 -17.87 0.20
C ARG A 142 -33.90 -17.62 1.31
N GLU A 143 -33.59 -18.70 2.02
CA GLU A 143 -32.96 -18.80 3.34
C GLU A 143 -31.41 -18.77 3.36
N ALA A 144 -30.93 -18.53 4.59
CA ALA A 144 -29.69 -18.91 5.26
C ALA A 144 -28.41 -19.09 4.44
N ALA A 145 -27.38 -18.32 4.83
CA ALA A 145 -26.01 -18.51 4.38
C ALA A 145 -25.51 -19.93 4.69
N PRO A 146 -24.81 -20.60 3.76
CA PRO A 146 -24.18 -21.88 4.04
C PRO A 146 -23.17 -21.75 5.18
N ALA A 147 -23.02 -22.83 5.96
CA ALA A 147 -22.07 -22.89 7.07
C ALA A 147 -20.64 -22.63 6.56
N ALA A 148 -19.85 -21.89 7.35
CA ALA A 148 -18.45 -21.64 7.05
C ALA A 148 -17.70 -22.98 6.91
N ALA A 149 -16.91 -23.13 5.84
CA ALA A 149 -16.07 -24.30 5.65
C ALA A 149 -15.02 -24.40 6.76
N GLU A 150 -14.66 -25.64 7.14
CA GLU A 150 -13.60 -25.93 8.09
C GLU A 150 -12.27 -25.27 7.64
N PRO A 151 -11.59 -24.51 8.51
CA PRO A 151 -10.31 -23.90 8.18
C PRO A 151 -9.27 -24.94 7.75
N GLY A 152 -8.76 -24.82 6.52
CA GLY A 152 -7.69 -25.69 6.02
C GLY A 152 -8.14 -26.98 5.31
N ALA A 153 -9.43 -27.15 5.01
CA ALA A 153 -9.90 -28.27 4.19
C ALA A 153 -9.17 -28.29 2.84
N GLY A 154 -8.37 -29.33 2.58
CA GLY A 154 -7.59 -29.50 1.35
C GLY A 154 -6.15 -28.96 1.38
N LEU A 155 -5.68 -28.38 2.49
CA LEU A 155 -4.28 -27.98 2.66
C LEU A 155 -3.41 -29.10 3.24
N ARG A 156 -2.21 -29.29 2.68
CA ARG A 156 -1.16 -30.16 3.25
C ARG A 156 -0.48 -29.43 4.40
N LEU A 157 -0.74 -29.91 5.61
CA LEU A 157 -0.14 -29.39 6.83
C LEU A 157 1.07 -30.22 7.24
N SER A 158 2.15 -29.56 7.66
CA SER A 158 3.27 -30.22 8.33
C SER A 158 2.90 -30.64 9.76
N ALA A 159 3.77 -31.40 10.43
CA ALA A 159 3.60 -31.70 11.85
C ALA A 159 3.61 -30.42 12.70
N PHE A 160 4.45 -29.45 12.32
CA PHE A 160 4.54 -28.16 12.99
C PHE A 160 3.27 -27.31 12.80
N ASP A 161 2.70 -27.29 11.59
CA ASP A 161 1.42 -26.62 11.32
C ASP A 161 0.29 -27.19 12.19
N ARG A 162 0.25 -28.51 12.38
CA ARG A 162 -0.71 -29.18 13.27
C ARG A 162 -0.48 -28.83 14.74
N ALA A 163 0.76 -28.76 15.20
CA ALA A 163 1.10 -28.35 16.57
C ALA A 163 0.67 -26.91 16.87
N LEU A 164 0.83 -25.99 15.91
CA LEU A 164 0.30 -24.62 16.01
C LEU A 164 -1.22 -24.62 16.18
N LEU A 165 -1.95 -25.40 15.37
CA LEU A 165 -3.41 -25.52 15.48
C LEU A 165 -3.89 -26.20 16.76
N ALA A 166 -3.12 -27.16 17.29
CA ALA A 166 -3.39 -27.81 18.56
C ALA A 166 -3.18 -26.87 19.76
N GLY A 167 -2.50 -25.73 19.57
CA GLY A 167 -2.24 -24.74 20.61
C GLY A 167 -0.97 -25.01 21.42
N GLU A 168 -0.12 -25.92 20.97
CA GLU A 168 1.15 -26.29 21.63
C GLU A 168 2.15 -25.11 21.67
N HIS A 169 1.98 -24.13 20.77
CA HIS A 169 2.78 -22.91 20.71
C HIS A 169 2.04 -21.67 21.23
N GLY A 170 1.01 -21.88 22.06
CA GLY A 170 0.26 -20.80 22.71
C GLY A 170 -0.95 -20.32 21.91
N ARG A 171 -1.86 -19.64 22.61
CA ARG A 171 -3.18 -19.24 22.08
C ARG A 171 -3.09 -18.19 20.98
N ALA A 172 -2.11 -17.28 21.05
CA ALA A 172 -1.90 -16.30 20.01
C ALA A 172 -1.46 -16.94 18.69
N ALA A 173 -0.47 -17.85 18.73
CA ALA A 173 0.00 -18.56 17.55
C ALA A 173 -1.09 -19.47 16.95
N GLN A 174 -1.91 -20.12 17.79
CA GLN A 174 -3.06 -20.89 17.35
C GLN A 174 -4.08 -20.03 16.59
N ALA A 175 -4.43 -18.86 17.13
CA ALA A 175 -5.37 -17.95 16.49
C ALA A 175 -4.80 -17.41 15.17
N ALA A 176 -3.53 -17.02 15.15
CA ALA A 176 -2.81 -16.60 13.95
C ALA A 176 -2.81 -17.69 12.87
N MET A 177 -2.54 -18.94 13.25
CA MET A 177 -2.52 -20.07 12.33
C MET A 177 -3.88 -20.33 11.68
N ARG A 178 -4.99 -20.16 12.42
CA ARG A 178 -6.34 -20.27 11.83
C ARG A 178 -6.59 -19.22 10.76
N ILE A 179 -6.16 -17.98 11.00
CA ILE A 179 -6.26 -16.89 10.01
C ILE A 179 -5.38 -17.21 8.79
N VAL A 180 -4.13 -17.67 8.99
CA VAL A 180 -3.23 -18.09 7.91
C VAL A 180 -3.88 -19.17 7.03
N LEU A 181 -4.52 -20.19 7.61
CA LEU A 181 -5.16 -21.26 6.84
C LEU A 181 -6.38 -20.81 6.06
N GLN A 182 -7.18 -19.91 6.61
CA GLN A 182 -8.33 -19.35 5.90
C GLN A 182 -7.86 -18.48 4.73
N MET A 183 -6.83 -17.66 4.94
CA MET A 183 -6.22 -16.89 3.86
C MET A 183 -5.59 -17.79 2.80
N ALA A 184 -4.90 -18.86 3.21
CA ALA A 184 -4.35 -19.84 2.28
C ALA A 184 -5.44 -20.50 1.42
N ALA A 185 -6.58 -20.89 2.02
CA ALA A 185 -7.71 -21.43 1.28
C ALA A 185 -8.34 -20.41 0.32
N LEU A 186 -8.50 -19.15 0.76
CA LEU A 186 -9.00 -18.05 -0.09
C LEU A 186 -8.11 -17.81 -1.31
N GLN A 187 -6.79 -17.85 -1.10
CA GLN A 187 -5.75 -17.72 -2.11
C GLN A 187 -5.57 -18.96 -2.99
N GLY A 188 -6.28 -20.07 -2.70
CA GLY A 188 -6.12 -21.34 -3.42
C GLY A 188 -4.78 -22.02 -3.19
N ALA A 189 -4.08 -21.71 -2.10
CA ALA A 189 -2.85 -22.41 -1.72
C ALA A 189 -3.18 -23.82 -1.20
N HIS A 190 -2.37 -24.80 -1.61
CA HIS A 190 -2.50 -26.19 -1.16
C HIS A 190 -1.50 -26.57 -0.07
N GLU A 191 -0.55 -25.68 0.23
CA GLU A 191 0.51 -25.89 1.22
C GLU A 191 1.03 -24.55 1.75
N LEU A 192 1.79 -24.62 2.84
CA LEU A 192 2.43 -23.48 3.47
C LEU A 192 3.95 -23.61 3.40
N ILE A 193 4.65 -22.49 3.31
CA ILE A 193 6.11 -22.37 3.35
C ILE A 193 6.58 -21.71 4.64
N ASP A 194 7.85 -21.95 4.98
CA ASP A 194 8.56 -21.18 5.98
C ASP A 194 9.00 -19.83 5.40
N VAL A 195 8.83 -18.77 6.18
CA VAL A 195 9.41 -17.45 5.88
C VAL A 195 10.63 -17.19 6.76
N GLN A 196 11.61 -16.46 6.23
CA GLN A 196 12.87 -16.19 6.91
C GLN A 196 12.80 -14.93 7.77
N GLN A 197 11.98 -13.95 7.37
CA GLN A 197 11.76 -12.71 8.11
C GLN A 197 10.41 -12.09 7.77
N ALA A 198 9.97 -11.17 8.64
CA ALA A 198 8.75 -10.38 8.46
C ALA A 198 9.00 -8.86 8.60
N HIS A 199 8.20 -8.07 7.90
CA HIS A 199 8.12 -6.62 8.06
C HIS A 199 6.65 -6.22 8.18
N ILE A 200 6.25 -5.83 9.40
CA ILE A 200 4.84 -5.61 9.77
C ILE A 200 4.41 -4.23 9.32
N ASP A 201 3.39 -4.16 8.47
CA ASP A 201 2.69 -2.94 8.05
C ASP A 201 1.57 -2.57 9.04
N GLY A 202 0.94 -3.57 9.67
CA GLY A 202 -0.16 -3.41 10.63
C GLY A 202 0.16 -2.62 11.91
N CYS A 203 1.33 -1.98 12.00
CA CYS A 203 1.70 -0.98 12.99
C CYS A 203 1.32 0.47 12.60
N ILE A 204 0.71 0.68 11.42
CA ILE A 204 0.05 1.94 11.09
C ILE A 204 -1.26 2.05 11.88
N TYR A 205 -1.42 3.16 12.61
CA TYR A 205 -2.63 3.45 13.37
C TYR A 205 -3.71 4.00 12.46
N THR A 206 -4.64 3.13 12.05
CA THR A 206 -5.83 3.47 11.25
C THR A 206 -7.07 3.78 12.10
N GLY A 207 -6.93 3.71 13.43
CA GLY A 207 -8.01 3.87 14.40
C GLY A 207 -7.97 2.84 15.54
N PRO A 208 -8.83 2.98 16.56
CA PRO A 208 -8.86 2.11 17.75
C PRO A 208 -8.91 0.60 17.47
N ALA A 209 -9.46 0.16 16.33
CA ALA A 209 -9.56 -1.25 16.00
C ALA A 209 -8.18 -1.91 15.84
N SER A 210 -7.24 -1.24 15.18
CA SER A 210 -5.86 -1.72 14.96
C SER A 210 -5.15 -2.02 16.29
N LEU A 211 -5.24 -1.10 17.25
CA LEU A 211 -4.68 -1.26 18.59
C LEU A 211 -5.38 -2.35 19.39
N ARG A 212 -6.72 -2.46 19.28
CA ARG A 212 -7.48 -3.52 19.97
C ARG A 212 -7.10 -4.90 19.46
N PHE A 213 -6.89 -5.05 18.15
CA PHE A 213 -6.40 -6.28 17.54
C PHE A 213 -5.03 -6.67 18.09
N ALA A 214 -4.06 -5.75 18.02
CA ALA A 214 -2.69 -6.01 18.48
C ALA A 214 -2.64 -6.34 19.99
N ARG A 215 -3.35 -5.59 20.84
CA ARG A 215 -3.44 -5.86 22.28
C ARG A 215 -4.02 -7.23 22.57
N ARG A 216 -5.08 -7.64 21.86
CA ARG A 216 -5.69 -8.96 22.05
C ARG A 216 -4.72 -10.11 21.72
N LEU A 217 -3.83 -9.93 20.75
CA LEU A 217 -2.76 -10.90 20.49
C LEU A 217 -1.74 -10.91 21.64
N LEU A 218 -1.31 -9.74 22.10
CA LEU A 218 -0.33 -9.60 23.19
C LEU A 218 -0.85 -10.22 24.50
N ASP A 219 -2.10 -9.95 24.87
CA ASP A 219 -2.79 -10.51 26.05
C ASP A 219 -2.87 -12.04 26.00
N ARG A 220 -2.80 -12.62 24.79
CA ARG A 220 -2.78 -14.07 24.56
C ARG A 220 -1.35 -14.64 24.50
N GLY A 221 -0.35 -13.87 24.89
CA GLY A 221 1.06 -14.28 24.95
C GLY A 221 1.77 -14.28 23.59
N ALA A 222 1.34 -13.43 22.65
CA ALA A 222 1.97 -13.36 21.32
C ALA A 222 3.48 -13.09 21.41
N ARG A 223 4.25 -13.90 20.65
CA ARG A 223 5.68 -13.75 20.43
C ARG A 223 6.01 -14.08 18.98
N VAL A 224 6.70 -13.17 18.28
CA VAL A 224 7.13 -13.41 16.90
C VAL A 224 8.16 -14.54 16.87
N ARG A 225 8.06 -15.39 15.84
CA ARG A 225 8.91 -16.58 15.66
C ARG A 225 10.10 -16.32 14.74
N VAL A 226 9.94 -15.40 13.79
CA VAL A 226 10.96 -15.02 12.81
C VAL A 226 11.49 -13.62 13.09
N PRO A 227 12.71 -13.26 12.67
CA PRO A 227 13.19 -11.88 12.67
C PRO A 227 12.12 -10.96 12.08
N THR A 228 11.67 -10.00 12.88
CA THR A 228 10.53 -9.14 12.53
C THR A 228 10.90 -7.69 12.74
N THR A 229 10.68 -6.88 11.71
CA THR A 229 10.87 -5.43 11.72
C THR A 229 9.52 -4.72 11.58
N LEU A 230 9.46 -3.43 11.92
CA LEU A 230 8.23 -2.62 11.87
C LEU A 230 8.31 -1.54 10.80
N ASN A 231 7.21 -1.37 10.07
CA ASN A 231 6.99 -0.26 9.16
C ASN A 231 7.01 1.08 9.91
N ALA A 232 7.11 2.18 9.17
CA ALA A 232 6.81 3.50 9.69
C ALA A 232 5.43 3.49 10.36
N ILE A 233 5.34 4.12 11.52
CA ILE A 233 4.12 4.24 12.31
C ILE A 233 3.50 5.62 12.10
N SER A 234 2.42 5.92 12.83
CA SER A 234 1.64 7.13 12.59
C SER A 234 2.15 8.39 13.31
N VAL A 235 3.17 8.25 14.15
CA VAL A 235 3.78 9.36 14.89
C VAL A 235 5.28 9.16 15.05
N ASP A 236 6.04 10.26 15.18
CA ASP A 236 7.46 10.16 15.55
C ASP A 236 7.50 9.72 17.01
N GLN A 237 7.75 8.44 17.26
CA GLN A 237 7.58 7.83 18.58
C GLN A 237 8.37 8.60 19.66
N ARG A 238 9.50 9.17 19.27
CA ARG A 238 10.42 9.88 20.18
C ARG A 238 10.00 11.34 20.40
N ARG A 239 9.29 11.97 19.45
CA ARG A 239 9.14 13.43 19.41
C ARG A 239 7.72 13.94 19.19
N TRP A 240 6.73 13.08 19.00
CA TRP A 240 5.37 13.52 18.64
C TRP A 240 4.78 14.58 19.58
N ARG A 241 5.04 14.49 20.89
CA ARG A 241 4.63 15.52 21.87
C ARG A 241 5.30 16.86 21.61
N ALA A 242 6.60 16.85 21.36
CA ALA A 242 7.37 18.07 21.04
C ALA A 242 6.98 18.65 19.67
N LEU A 243 6.50 17.80 18.77
CA LEU A 243 5.95 18.18 17.48
C LEU A 243 4.48 18.66 17.56
N GLY A 244 3.87 18.66 18.75
CA GLY A 244 2.52 19.18 18.98
C GLY A 244 1.38 18.27 18.51
N VAL A 245 1.64 16.98 18.26
CA VAL A 245 0.59 16.03 17.89
C VAL A 245 -0.40 15.87 19.05
N ASP A 246 -1.70 15.91 18.75
CA ASP A 246 -2.77 15.72 19.72
C ASP A 246 -2.61 14.39 20.48
N PRO A 247 -2.53 14.40 21.82
CA PRO A 247 -2.47 13.18 22.62
C PRO A 247 -3.57 12.15 22.31
N ALA A 248 -4.78 12.59 21.94
CA ALA A 248 -5.88 11.68 21.59
C ALA A 248 -5.55 10.78 20.39
N PHE A 249 -4.69 11.25 19.48
CA PHE A 249 -4.16 10.48 18.36
C PHE A 249 -2.79 9.88 18.67
N GLY A 250 -1.88 10.67 19.26
CA GLY A 250 -0.48 10.29 19.44
C GLY A 250 -0.26 9.18 20.45
N GLU A 251 -1.05 9.12 21.53
CA GLU A 251 -0.94 8.06 22.52
C GLU A 251 -1.29 6.67 21.97
N PRO A 252 -2.48 6.45 21.35
CA PRO A 252 -2.79 5.14 20.79
C PRO A 252 -1.90 4.78 19.60
N ALA A 253 -1.46 5.76 18.79
CA ALA A 253 -0.53 5.52 17.69
C ALA A 253 0.85 5.03 18.17
N SER A 254 1.42 5.66 19.21
CA SER A 254 2.68 5.19 19.83
C SER A 254 2.50 3.82 20.47
N ALA A 255 1.40 3.62 21.19
CA ALA A 255 1.11 2.37 21.88
C ALA A 255 0.99 1.19 20.92
N LEU A 256 0.49 1.39 19.69
CA LEU A 256 0.43 0.32 18.69
C LEU A 256 1.83 -0.21 18.36
N GLY A 257 2.79 0.66 18.09
CA GLY A 257 4.19 0.27 17.86
C GLY A 257 4.81 -0.44 19.07
N GLU A 258 4.53 0.07 20.28
CA GLU A 258 5.01 -0.54 21.54
C GLU A 258 4.45 -1.95 21.76
N VAL A 259 3.18 -2.19 21.43
CA VAL A 259 2.54 -3.50 21.54
C VAL A 259 3.22 -4.53 20.63
N TYR A 260 3.54 -4.18 19.38
CA TYR A 260 4.29 -5.09 18.51
C TYR A 260 5.73 -5.30 18.97
N CYS A 261 6.39 -4.27 19.51
CA CYS A 261 7.71 -4.42 20.12
C CYS A 261 7.67 -5.38 21.32
N ALA A 262 6.62 -5.33 22.13
CA ALA A 262 6.41 -6.26 23.25
C ALA A 262 6.16 -7.72 22.79
N MET A 263 5.76 -7.93 21.54
CA MET A 263 5.72 -9.26 20.90
C MET A 263 7.09 -9.71 20.38
N GLY A 264 8.11 -8.86 20.39
CA GLY A 264 9.48 -9.17 19.95
C GLY A 264 9.88 -8.58 18.60
N ALA A 265 9.05 -7.71 17.99
CA ALA A 265 9.43 -7.00 16.78
C ALA A 265 10.46 -5.90 17.05
N GLN A 266 11.34 -5.65 16.08
CA GLN A 266 12.36 -4.62 16.17
C GLN A 266 11.77 -3.25 15.77
N PRO A 267 12.02 -2.17 16.55
CA PRO A 267 11.48 -0.83 16.31
C PRO A 267 12.26 -0.07 15.20
N SER A 268 12.32 -0.66 14.00
CA SER A 268 12.97 -0.07 12.82
C SER A 268 12.23 1.14 12.26
N PHE A 269 10.91 1.16 12.42
CA PHE A 269 9.97 2.19 11.99
C PHE A 269 10.30 2.85 10.65
N THR A 270 10.31 2.05 9.59
CA THR A 270 10.58 2.55 8.25
C THR A 270 9.76 1.85 7.18
N CYS A 271 9.18 2.62 6.27
CA CYS A 271 8.51 2.09 5.07
C CYS A 271 9.47 1.65 3.97
N ALA A 272 10.77 1.80 4.20
CA ALA A 272 11.83 1.38 3.30
C ALA A 272 12.76 0.37 4.01
N PRO A 273 12.27 -0.83 4.39
CA PRO A 273 13.08 -1.83 5.10
C PRO A 273 14.24 -2.38 4.24
N TYR A 274 14.17 -2.25 2.92
CA TYR A 274 15.28 -2.56 2.01
C TYR A 274 16.49 -1.61 2.15
N LEU A 275 16.39 -0.55 2.96
CA LEU A 275 17.52 0.30 3.35
C LEU A 275 18.18 -0.14 4.67
N LEU A 276 17.65 -1.18 5.34
CA LEU A 276 18.23 -1.75 6.54
C LEU A 276 19.28 -2.80 6.18
N ASP A 277 20.23 -3.04 7.08
CA ASP A 277 21.25 -4.08 6.93
C ASP A 277 20.62 -5.50 6.88
N SER A 278 19.41 -5.66 7.38
CA SER A 278 18.63 -6.91 7.36
C SER A 278 17.85 -7.12 6.05
N ALA A 279 18.07 -6.31 5.02
CA ALA A 279 17.40 -6.48 3.73
C ALA A 279 17.63 -7.91 3.18
N PRO A 280 16.59 -8.55 2.62
CA PRO A 280 16.64 -9.94 2.19
C PRO A 280 17.53 -10.12 0.96
N ALA A 281 18.05 -11.34 0.83
CA ALA A 281 18.77 -11.77 -0.36
C ALA A 281 17.82 -12.29 -1.46
N CYS A 282 18.35 -12.39 -2.68
CA CYS A 282 17.63 -12.97 -3.82
C CYS A 282 17.21 -14.41 -3.50
N GLY A 283 15.94 -14.73 -3.77
CA GLY A 283 15.35 -16.04 -3.53
C GLY A 283 14.80 -16.29 -2.12
N GLU A 284 15.11 -15.43 -1.13
CA GLU A 284 14.56 -15.58 0.22
C GLU A 284 13.03 -15.41 0.23
N GLN A 285 12.35 -16.31 0.96
CA GLN A 285 10.93 -16.28 1.23
C GLN A 285 10.68 -15.41 2.47
N ILE A 286 9.98 -14.29 2.31
CA ILE A 286 9.74 -13.32 3.38
C ILE A 286 8.26 -12.97 3.49
N ALA A 287 7.90 -12.30 4.58
CA ALA A 287 6.57 -11.73 4.80
C ALA A 287 6.66 -10.22 5.01
N TRP A 288 6.75 -9.47 3.91
CA TRP A 288 6.68 -8.01 3.95
C TRP A 288 5.29 -7.57 3.50
N ALA A 289 4.68 -6.63 4.24
CA ALA A 289 3.34 -6.13 3.91
C ALA A 289 3.35 -4.71 3.31
N GLU A 290 4.27 -3.83 3.70
CA GLU A 290 4.30 -2.46 3.14
C GLU A 290 4.44 -2.49 1.61
N SER A 291 3.46 -1.91 0.92
CA SER A 291 3.28 -2.04 -0.54
C SER A 291 4.51 -1.65 -1.37
N ASN A 292 5.20 -0.57 -1.02
CA ASN A 292 6.43 -0.19 -1.75
C ASN A 292 7.58 -1.17 -1.47
N ALA A 293 7.66 -1.69 -0.25
CA ALA A 293 8.67 -2.65 0.15
C ALA A 293 8.45 -4.02 -0.51
N VAL A 294 7.21 -4.46 -0.65
CA VAL A 294 6.82 -5.66 -1.39
C VAL A 294 7.30 -5.60 -2.83
N VAL A 295 6.96 -4.52 -3.54
CA VAL A 295 7.35 -4.33 -4.93
C VAL A 295 8.88 -4.29 -5.05
N TYR A 296 9.57 -3.58 -4.16
CA TYR A 296 11.03 -3.50 -4.18
C TYR A 296 11.69 -4.86 -3.89
N ALA A 297 11.21 -5.59 -2.89
CA ALA A 297 11.72 -6.90 -2.54
C ALA A 297 11.60 -7.88 -3.71
N ASN A 298 10.43 -7.93 -4.34
CA ASN A 298 10.20 -8.83 -5.47
C ASN A 298 10.99 -8.42 -6.72
N SER A 299 10.92 -7.15 -7.13
CA SER A 299 11.47 -6.68 -8.40
C SER A 299 12.96 -6.38 -8.36
N VAL A 300 13.46 -5.80 -7.27
CA VAL A 300 14.82 -5.26 -7.20
C VAL A 300 15.75 -6.22 -6.46
N LEU A 301 15.29 -6.76 -5.32
CA LEU A 301 16.10 -7.70 -4.53
C LEU A 301 15.99 -9.14 -5.04
N GLY A 302 14.91 -9.50 -5.74
CA GLY A 302 14.61 -10.87 -6.14
C GLY A 302 14.17 -11.77 -4.98
N ALA A 303 13.84 -11.17 -3.83
CA ALA A 303 13.19 -11.88 -2.73
C ALA A 303 11.74 -12.22 -3.10
N ARG A 304 11.09 -13.05 -2.29
CA ARG A 304 9.78 -13.63 -2.60
C ARG A 304 8.79 -13.35 -1.47
N THR A 305 7.81 -12.50 -1.77
CA THR A 305 6.73 -12.14 -0.86
C THR A 305 5.47 -11.84 -1.64
N LEU A 306 4.32 -12.04 -1.01
CA LEU A 306 3.05 -11.51 -1.48
C LEU A 306 2.83 -10.09 -0.95
N LYS A 307 1.81 -9.44 -1.48
CA LYS A 307 1.27 -8.18 -0.98
C LYS A 307 0.33 -8.48 0.19
N TYR A 308 0.89 -8.86 1.34
CA TYR A 308 0.11 -9.30 2.48
C TYR A 308 -0.68 -8.16 3.10
N PRO A 309 -1.97 -8.35 3.38
CA PRO A 309 -2.74 -7.38 4.16
C PRO A 309 -2.30 -7.25 5.61
N ASP A 310 -2.53 -6.08 6.18
CA ASP A 310 -2.36 -5.87 7.62
C ASP A 310 -3.18 -6.90 8.39
N PHE A 311 -2.65 -7.29 9.55
CA PHE A 311 -3.10 -8.38 10.41
C PHE A 311 -2.63 -9.77 9.98
N LEU A 312 -2.51 -10.06 8.69
CA LEU A 312 -1.95 -11.35 8.24
C LEU A 312 -0.43 -11.37 8.39
N ASP A 313 0.23 -10.24 8.16
CA ASP A 313 1.66 -10.05 8.37
C ASP A 313 2.14 -10.48 9.76
N ILE A 314 1.48 -10.01 10.82
CA ILE A 314 1.78 -10.44 12.19
C ILE A 314 1.38 -11.89 12.42
N CYS A 315 0.29 -12.37 11.82
CA CYS A 315 -0.07 -13.78 11.93
C CYS A 315 1.03 -14.69 11.33
N ILE A 316 1.59 -14.32 10.18
CA ILE A 316 2.73 -15.01 9.57
C ILE A 316 3.99 -14.88 10.44
N ALA A 317 4.24 -13.71 11.04
CA ALA A 317 5.38 -13.54 11.93
C ALA A 317 5.29 -14.39 13.21
N LEU A 318 4.08 -14.59 13.75
CA LEU A 318 3.81 -15.43 14.93
C LEU A 318 3.93 -16.93 14.62
N THR A 319 3.55 -17.35 13.42
CA THR A 319 3.60 -18.77 13.02
C THR A 319 4.93 -19.15 12.35
N GLY A 320 5.58 -18.20 11.68
CA GLY A 320 6.67 -18.42 10.72
C GLY A 320 6.19 -19.03 9.39
N ARG A 321 4.87 -19.08 9.14
CA ARG A 321 4.26 -19.85 8.06
C ARG A 321 3.42 -18.97 7.16
N ALA A 322 3.64 -19.09 5.85
CA ALA A 322 2.96 -18.33 4.82
C ALA A 322 2.30 -19.25 3.78
N PRO A 323 1.20 -18.84 3.13
CA PRO A 323 0.62 -19.58 2.01
C PRO A 323 1.58 -19.67 0.80
N LEU A 324 1.76 -20.86 0.23
CA LEU A 324 2.55 -21.03 -0.99
C LEU A 324 1.70 -20.71 -2.23
N CYS A 325 1.69 -19.45 -2.64
CA CYS A 325 0.98 -19.00 -3.83
C CYS A 325 1.59 -17.72 -4.40
N GLY A 326 1.06 -17.28 -5.55
CA GLY A 326 1.45 -16.05 -6.23
C GLY A 326 2.96 -15.89 -6.37
N SER A 327 3.50 -14.74 -5.94
CA SER A 327 4.90 -14.35 -6.11
C SER A 327 5.90 -15.12 -5.23
N HIS A 328 5.46 -16.08 -4.40
CA HIS A 328 6.34 -17.07 -3.80
C HIS A 328 6.83 -18.11 -4.81
N GLY A 329 6.01 -18.44 -5.82
CA GLY A 329 6.33 -19.39 -6.88
C GLY A 329 6.63 -18.70 -8.21
N ASP A 330 7.42 -19.35 -9.07
CA ASP A 330 7.87 -18.75 -10.34
C ASP A 330 6.72 -18.40 -11.28
N ALA A 331 5.67 -19.22 -11.30
CA ALA A 331 4.51 -19.00 -12.17
C ALA A 331 3.78 -17.67 -11.85
N GLY A 332 3.72 -17.28 -10.56
CA GLY A 332 3.09 -16.05 -10.10
C GLY A 332 3.97 -14.81 -10.22
N ARG A 333 5.21 -14.95 -10.71
CA ARG A 333 6.15 -13.85 -10.94
C ARG A 333 6.29 -13.47 -12.42
N ARG A 334 5.78 -14.31 -13.32
CA ARG A 334 5.83 -14.08 -14.78
C ARG A 334 5.01 -12.85 -15.17
N ALA A 335 5.58 -12.00 -16.02
CA ALA A 335 4.87 -10.88 -16.61
C ALA A 335 3.67 -11.35 -17.46
N ARG A 336 2.66 -10.47 -17.55
CA ARG A 336 1.45 -10.66 -18.35
C ARG A 336 1.21 -9.51 -19.33
N VAL A 337 1.79 -8.33 -19.04
CA VAL A 337 1.73 -7.15 -19.91
C VAL A 337 3.15 -6.79 -20.33
N ARG A 338 3.37 -6.54 -21.62
CA ARG A 338 4.62 -5.97 -22.13
C ARG A 338 4.40 -4.49 -22.46
N ILE A 339 5.28 -3.63 -21.99
CA ILE A 339 5.25 -2.19 -22.26
C ILE A 339 6.59 -1.78 -22.86
N ASP A 340 6.59 -1.37 -24.12
CA ASP A 340 7.78 -0.82 -24.78
C ASP A 340 7.81 0.70 -24.53
N VAL A 341 8.76 1.13 -23.69
CA VAL A 341 8.94 2.53 -23.26
C VAL A 341 9.93 3.24 -24.18
N GLU A 342 9.48 4.28 -24.84
CA GLU A 342 10.32 5.23 -25.57
C GLU A 342 10.82 6.29 -24.59
N ARG A 343 11.97 6.04 -23.98
CA ARG A 343 12.56 6.94 -22.98
C ARG A 343 13.17 8.18 -23.64
N PRO A 344 12.87 9.40 -23.17
CA PRO A 344 13.56 10.62 -23.60
C PRO A 344 15.07 10.58 -23.33
N ALA A 345 15.86 11.25 -24.19
CA ALA A 345 17.32 11.22 -24.09
C ALA A 345 17.85 11.81 -22.76
N ALA A 346 17.26 12.92 -22.31
CA ALA A 346 17.60 13.56 -21.04
C ALA A 346 16.36 13.60 -20.14
N VAL A 347 16.46 13.04 -18.94
CA VAL A 347 15.40 13.03 -17.93
C VAL A 347 15.98 13.42 -16.58
N ASP A 348 15.17 14.02 -15.72
CA ASP A 348 15.50 14.26 -14.32
C ASP A 348 14.88 13.17 -13.42
N ASP A 349 15.03 13.31 -12.10
CA ASP A 349 14.58 12.30 -11.13
C ASP A 349 13.05 12.23 -10.94
N ALA A 350 12.28 13.11 -11.59
CA ALA A 350 10.82 13.02 -11.64
C ALA A 350 10.32 11.97 -12.65
N PHE A 351 11.17 11.51 -13.58
CA PHE A 351 10.77 10.56 -14.63
C PHE A 351 10.31 9.20 -14.08
N TYR A 352 11.10 8.58 -13.21
CA TYR A 352 10.79 7.25 -12.68
C TYR A 352 9.54 7.18 -11.79
N PRO A 353 9.31 8.11 -10.84
CA PRO A 353 8.06 8.12 -10.09
C PRO A 353 6.84 8.39 -11.00
N LEU A 354 6.96 9.29 -12.00
CA LEU A 354 5.87 9.51 -12.96
C LEU A 354 5.57 8.26 -13.80
N LEU A 355 6.62 7.63 -14.35
CA LEU A 355 6.51 6.42 -15.15
C LEU A 355 5.90 5.26 -14.33
N GLY A 356 6.35 5.08 -13.08
CA GLY A 356 5.81 4.06 -12.18
C GLY A 356 4.31 4.26 -11.92
N TYR A 357 3.91 5.50 -11.63
CA TYR A 357 2.50 5.86 -11.42
C TYR A 357 1.63 5.52 -12.64
N HIS A 358 2.07 5.95 -13.82
CA HIS A 358 1.36 5.72 -15.08
C HIS A 358 1.28 4.24 -15.43
N VAL A 359 2.39 3.51 -15.34
CA VAL A 359 2.42 2.06 -15.60
C VAL A 359 1.48 1.33 -14.64
N GLY A 360 1.42 1.74 -13.37
CA GLY A 360 0.49 1.14 -12.43
C GLY A 360 -0.98 1.30 -12.83
N GLN A 361 -1.36 2.46 -13.39
CA GLN A 361 -2.71 2.71 -13.92
C GLN A 361 -3.07 1.78 -15.10
N LEU A 362 -2.08 1.37 -15.91
CA LEU A 362 -2.29 0.51 -17.08
C LEU A 362 -2.44 -0.99 -16.74
N CYS A 363 -1.93 -1.40 -15.58
CA CYS A 363 -1.66 -2.80 -15.26
C CYS A 363 -2.71 -3.49 -14.39
N GLY A 364 -3.46 -2.75 -13.55
CA GLY A 364 -4.37 -3.38 -12.59
C GLY A 364 -3.62 -4.35 -11.67
N SER A 365 -3.97 -5.64 -11.69
CA SER A 365 -3.28 -6.72 -10.96
C SER A 365 -2.20 -7.46 -11.78
N ALA A 366 -2.05 -7.15 -13.07
CA ALA A 366 -1.14 -7.84 -13.97
C ALA A 366 0.31 -7.33 -13.84
N ILE A 367 1.28 -8.25 -13.74
CA ILE A 367 2.72 -7.92 -13.65
C ILE A 367 3.22 -7.41 -15.02
N PRO A 368 3.79 -6.19 -15.12
CA PRO A 368 4.37 -5.68 -16.36
C PRO A 368 5.82 -6.11 -16.56
N LEU A 369 6.21 -6.26 -17.83
CA LEU A 369 7.59 -6.21 -18.32
C LEU A 369 7.79 -4.90 -19.09
N LEU A 370 8.69 -4.06 -18.60
CA LEU A 370 9.11 -2.83 -19.26
C LEU A 370 10.35 -3.08 -20.13
N CYS A 371 10.24 -2.70 -21.40
CA CYS A 371 11.33 -2.70 -22.37
C CYS A 371 11.71 -1.25 -22.73
N GLY A 372 12.92 -1.02 -23.23
CA GLY A 372 13.40 0.31 -23.64
C GLY A 372 14.15 1.09 -22.55
N LEU A 373 14.30 0.52 -21.35
CA LEU A 373 15.04 1.10 -20.23
C LEU A 373 16.37 0.38 -19.92
N GLN A 374 16.76 -0.61 -20.74
CA GLN A 374 17.89 -1.51 -20.45
C GLN A 374 19.22 -0.76 -20.38
N GLN A 375 19.42 0.18 -21.31
CA GLN A 375 20.65 0.99 -21.38
C GLN A 375 20.63 2.19 -20.42
N ALA A 376 19.49 2.43 -19.77
CA ALA A 376 19.28 3.58 -18.92
C ALA A 376 19.82 3.39 -17.49
N ALA A 377 20.19 2.16 -17.13
CA ALA A 377 20.81 1.78 -15.86
C ALA A 377 20.21 2.52 -14.63
N PRO A 378 18.88 2.38 -14.38
CA PRO A 378 18.26 2.99 -13.22
C PRO A 378 18.97 2.57 -11.93
N ASP A 379 19.31 3.55 -11.09
CA ASP A 379 19.88 3.25 -9.78
C ASP A 379 18.80 2.78 -8.80
N ARG A 380 19.23 2.43 -7.58
CA ARG A 380 18.33 1.92 -6.54
C ARG A 380 17.28 2.93 -6.10
N ASP A 381 17.57 4.24 -6.14
CA ASP A 381 16.61 5.28 -5.77
C ASP A 381 15.57 5.49 -6.88
N ALA A 382 15.97 5.41 -8.15
CA ALA A 382 15.08 5.42 -9.30
C ALA A 382 14.12 4.22 -9.26
N LEU A 383 14.62 3.01 -8.99
CA LEU A 383 13.78 1.82 -8.84
C LEU A 383 12.86 1.91 -7.61
N LYS A 384 13.33 2.52 -6.52
CA LYS A 384 12.52 2.81 -5.33
C LYS A 384 11.36 3.75 -5.66
N ALA A 385 11.65 4.86 -6.32
CA ALA A 385 10.66 5.86 -6.71
C ALA A 385 9.64 5.30 -7.70
N PHE A 386 10.09 4.55 -8.71
CA PHE A 386 9.23 3.82 -9.64
C PHE A 386 8.33 2.83 -8.91
N GLY A 387 8.90 1.95 -8.08
CA GLY A 387 8.15 0.89 -7.40
C GLY A 387 7.11 1.42 -6.44
N ALA A 388 7.43 2.49 -5.70
CA ALA A 388 6.48 3.13 -4.80
C ALA A 388 5.29 3.76 -5.54
N ALA A 389 5.56 4.44 -6.66
CA ALA A 389 4.51 5.03 -7.48
C ALA A 389 3.65 3.97 -8.18
N PHE A 390 4.27 2.90 -8.69
CA PHE A 390 3.59 1.74 -9.25
C PHE A 390 2.63 1.09 -8.24
N ALA A 391 3.10 0.85 -7.01
CA ALA A 391 2.30 0.26 -5.94
C ALA A 391 1.13 1.15 -5.48
N THR A 392 1.14 2.44 -5.82
CA THR A 392 0.07 3.39 -5.50
C THR A 392 -1.16 3.13 -6.36
N THR A 393 -0.98 2.89 -7.65
CA THR A 393 -2.06 2.75 -8.64
C THR A 393 -2.31 1.30 -9.07
N SER A 394 -1.39 0.38 -8.80
CA SER A 394 -1.50 -1.06 -9.15
C SER A 394 -1.69 -1.97 -7.94
N ALA A 395 -2.39 -3.09 -8.17
CA ALA A 395 -2.50 -4.20 -7.24
C ALA A 395 -1.38 -5.25 -7.42
N ALA A 396 -0.63 -5.21 -8.53
CA ALA A 396 0.40 -6.20 -8.81
C ALA A 396 1.55 -6.14 -7.77
N PRO A 397 2.09 -7.28 -7.32
CA PRO A 397 3.10 -7.33 -6.27
C PRO A 397 4.51 -7.00 -6.76
N MET A 398 4.71 -6.85 -8.07
CA MET A 398 6.00 -6.63 -8.70
C MET A 398 5.87 -6.13 -10.15
N PHE A 399 7.00 -5.66 -10.68
CA PHE A 399 7.25 -5.36 -12.08
C PHE A 399 8.58 -5.98 -12.54
N HIS A 400 8.79 -6.07 -13.86
CA HIS A 400 10.07 -6.40 -14.48
C HIS A 400 10.56 -5.25 -15.35
N ILE A 401 11.87 -4.98 -15.33
CA ILE A 401 12.54 -4.11 -16.30
C ILE A 401 13.61 -4.96 -16.99
N LEU A 402 13.50 -5.10 -18.31
CA LEU A 402 14.40 -5.94 -19.10
C LEU A 402 15.87 -5.55 -18.84
N GLY A 403 16.73 -6.52 -18.60
CA GLY A 403 18.16 -6.32 -18.33
C GLY A 403 18.50 -5.64 -17.01
N VAL A 404 17.51 -5.30 -16.18
CA VAL A 404 17.70 -4.58 -14.90
C VAL A 404 17.22 -5.42 -13.72
N THR A 405 16.00 -5.96 -13.76
CA THR A 405 15.47 -6.78 -12.66
C THR A 405 15.98 -8.22 -12.77
N PRO A 406 16.23 -8.94 -11.65
CA PRO A 406 16.94 -10.22 -11.66
C PRO A 406 16.34 -11.33 -12.55
N GLU A 407 15.01 -11.30 -12.73
CA GLU A 407 14.24 -12.32 -13.46
C GLU A 407 13.89 -11.90 -14.90
N ALA A 408 14.50 -10.83 -15.40
CA ALA A 408 14.22 -10.26 -16.71
C ALA A 408 15.48 -10.08 -17.56
N ALA A 409 16.39 -11.06 -17.57
CA ALA A 409 17.55 -11.00 -18.46
C ALA A 409 17.14 -11.09 -19.94
N SER A 410 16.02 -11.75 -20.23
CA SER A 410 15.39 -11.81 -21.55
C SER A 410 13.86 -11.66 -21.45
N VAL A 411 13.23 -11.29 -22.56
CA VAL A 411 11.76 -11.24 -22.68
C VAL A 411 11.15 -12.62 -22.41
N GLU A 412 11.80 -13.67 -22.91
CA GLU A 412 11.36 -15.06 -22.72
C GLU A 412 11.37 -15.46 -21.23
N GLN A 413 12.42 -15.10 -20.49
CA GLN A 413 12.52 -15.38 -19.06
C GLN A 413 11.41 -14.66 -18.28
N ALA A 414 11.22 -13.36 -18.53
CA ALA A 414 10.23 -12.56 -17.81
C ALA A 414 8.78 -13.02 -18.08
N LEU A 415 8.48 -13.50 -19.29
CA LEU A 415 7.17 -14.04 -19.64
C LEU A 415 7.03 -15.55 -19.32
N GLY A 416 8.12 -16.22 -18.92
CA GLY A 416 8.16 -17.65 -18.67
C GLY A 416 7.80 -18.50 -19.89
N GLY A 417 8.31 -18.11 -21.07
CA GLY A 417 8.10 -18.80 -22.35
C GLY A 417 6.73 -18.56 -23.02
N ALA A 418 5.86 -17.75 -22.42
CA ALA A 418 4.55 -17.40 -22.98
C ALA A 418 4.58 -16.06 -23.74
N SER A 419 3.55 -15.78 -24.53
CA SER A 419 3.30 -14.44 -25.08
C SER A 419 2.64 -13.54 -24.04
N ALA A 420 2.94 -12.23 -24.09
CA ALA A 420 2.24 -11.25 -23.28
C ALA A 420 0.74 -11.19 -23.67
N GLN A 421 -0.15 -11.08 -22.69
CA GLN A 421 -1.59 -10.96 -22.91
C GLN A 421 -1.95 -9.60 -23.52
N ARG A 422 -1.18 -8.57 -23.17
CA ARG A 422 -1.30 -7.20 -23.69
C ARG A 422 0.08 -6.68 -24.03
N HIS A 423 0.18 -5.97 -25.15
CA HIS A 423 1.39 -5.26 -25.58
C HIS A 423 1.04 -3.80 -25.79
N LEU A 424 1.72 -2.91 -25.07
CA LEU A 424 1.53 -1.47 -25.10
C LEU A 424 2.83 -0.78 -25.51
N SER A 425 2.71 0.40 -26.12
CA SER A 425 3.82 1.34 -26.32
C SER A 425 3.55 2.57 -25.48
N LEU A 426 4.60 3.11 -24.86
CA LEU A 426 4.53 4.28 -23.99
C LEU A 426 5.57 5.30 -24.42
N ARG A 427 5.12 6.52 -24.72
CA ARG A 427 5.96 7.68 -25.07
C ARG A 427 5.85 8.76 -24.00
N ALA A 428 6.76 9.73 -24.04
CA ALA A 428 6.72 10.89 -23.13
C ALA A 428 5.35 11.60 -23.14
N ALA A 429 4.71 11.68 -24.31
CA ALA A 429 3.41 12.33 -24.44
C ALA A 429 2.29 11.64 -23.63
N ASP A 430 2.36 10.33 -23.42
CA ASP A 430 1.36 9.57 -22.66
C ASP A 430 1.44 9.89 -21.15
N LEU A 431 2.61 10.32 -20.68
CA LEU A 431 2.84 10.69 -19.29
C LEU A 431 2.26 12.07 -18.92
N ARG A 432 1.82 12.87 -19.89
CA ARG A 432 1.28 14.22 -19.65
C ARG A 432 0.03 14.22 -18.79
N ALA A 433 -0.85 13.24 -18.99
CA ALA A 433 -2.09 13.12 -18.22
C ALA A 433 -1.77 12.80 -16.75
N SER A 434 -0.88 11.84 -16.51
CA SER A 434 -0.43 11.49 -15.17
C SER A 434 0.35 12.64 -14.50
N TRP A 435 1.11 13.43 -15.25
CA TRP A 435 1.73 14.64 -14.70
C TRP A 435 0.68 15.64 -14.22
N ALA A 436 -0.28 15.98 -15.08
CA ALA A 436 -1.35 16.92 -14.74
C ALA A 436 -2.25 16.42 -13.61
N GLU A 437 -2.31 15.10 -13.41
CA GLU A 437 -3.01 14.48 -12.28
C GLU A 437 -2.25 14.67 -10.95
N LEU A 438 -0.92 14.56 -10.97
CA LEU A 438 -0.08 14.70 -9.76
C LEU A 438 0.26 16.17 -9.43
N ASP A 439 0.32 17.04 -10.43
CA ASP A 439 0.64 18.47 -10.35
C ASP A 439 -0.63 19.31 -10.56
N ARG A 440 -1.50 19.33 -9.54
CA ARG A 440 -2.86 19.93 -9.61
C ARG A 440 -2.97 21.31 -8.98
N ALA A 441 -1.96 21.75 -8.23
CA ALA A 441 -1.98 23.08 -7.62
C ALA A 441 -1.97 24.17 -8.68
N THR A 442 -2.86 25.16 -8.52
CA THR A 442 -2.93 26.35 -9.38
C THR A 442 -2.25 27.56 -8.75
N ASP A 443 -2.16 27.60 -7.42
CA ASP A 443 -1.45 28.66 -6.71
C ASP A 443 0.06 28.40 -6.75
N SER A 444 0.80 29.35 -7.31
CA SER A 444 2.26 29.29 -7.35
C SER A 444 2.90 29.36 -5.97
N ALA A 445 2.27 29.95 -4.95
CA ALA A 445 2.88 30.06 -3.62
C ALA A 445 2.96 28.68 -2.94
N VAL A 446 4.14 28.30 -2.45
CA VAL A 446 4.38 27.00 -1.80
C VAL A 446 4.84 27.20 -0.36
N GLN A 447 4.07 26.66 0.59
CA GLN A 447 4.37 26.79 2.02
C GLN A 447 5.11 25.57 2.57
N LEU A 448 5.11 24.44 1.87
CA LEU A 448 5.77 23.22 2.31
C LEU A 448 6.42 22.47 1.14
N VAL A 449 7.67 22.08 1.31
CA VAL A 449 8.32 21.06 0.48
C VAL A 449 8.41 19.77 1.30
N ALA A 450 7.73 18.73 0.83
CA ALA A 450 7.54 17.45 1.50
C ALA A 450 8.32 16.34 0.79
N LEU A 451 9.38 15.82 1.44
CA LEU A 451 10.31 14.86 0.83
C LEU A 451 10.45 13.58 1.68
N GLY A 452 10.76 12.46 1.02
CA GLY A 452 11.00 11.17 1.69
C GLY A 452 9.77 10.26 1.78
N ASN A 453 8.97 10.17 0.72
CA ASN A 453 7.92 9.15 0.60
C ASN A 453 8.15 8.25 -0.64
N PRO A 454 8.65 7.01 -0.51
CA PRO A 454 9.05 6.33 0.73
C PRO A 454 10.24 6.99 1.42
N HIS A 455 10.51 6.59 2.68
CA HIS A 455 11.59 7.13 3.50
C HIS A 455 12.90 7.34 2.73
N CYS A 456 13.50 8.49 2.99
CA CYS A 456 14.69 8.95 2.29
C CYS A 456 15.86 7.97 2.47
N SER A 457 16.61 7.69 1.41
CA SER A 457 17.84 6.91 1.43
C SER A 457 19.05 7.78 1.76
N LEU A 458 20.18 7.15 2.08
CA LEU A 458 21.43 7.87 2.32
C LEU A 458 21.92 8.63 1.08
N SER A 459 21.79 8.03 -0.12
CA SER A 459 22.14 8.66 -1.39
C SER A 459 21.24 9.84 -1.74
N GLU A 460 19.94 9.74 -1.45
CA GLU A 460 19.04 10.89 -1.56
C GLU A 460 19.41 12.00 -0.57
N CYS A 461 19.76 11.67 0.68
CA CYS A 461 20.25 12.66 1.65
C CYS A 461 21.52 13.37 1.14
N ALA A 462 22.43 12.64 0.51
CA ALA A 462 23.64 13.21 -0.10
C ALA A 462 23.30 14.18 -1.26
N ARG A 463 22.41 13.78 -2.18
CA ARG A 463 21.96 14.63 -3.29
C ARG A 463 21.24 15.88 -2.77
N LEU A 464 20.37 15.72 -1.78
CA LEU A 464 19.66 16.82 -1.14
C LEU A 464 20.65 17.80 -0.49
N ALA A 465 21.63 17.30 0.27
CA ALA A 465 22.64 18.12 0.91
C ALA A 465 23.46 18.91 -0.12
N ALA A 466 23.83 18.29 -1.24
CA ALA A 466 24.51 18.97 -2.34
C ALA A 466 23.66 20.10 -2.95
N LEU A 467 22.36 19.86 -3.18
CA LEU A 467 21.44 20.86 -3.70
C LEU A 467 21.18 22.02 -2.73
N CYS A 468 21.30 21.78 -1.42
CA CYS A 468 21.05 22.75 -0.35
C CYS A 468 22.31 23.52 0.09
N GLN A 469 23.52 23.03 -0.22
CA GLN A 469 24.78 23.60 0.25
C GLN A 469 24.90 25.09 -0.10
N GLY A 470 25.14 25.94 0.90
CA GLY A 470 25.31 27.39 0.73
C GLY A 470 24.03 28.16 0.39
N ARG A 471 22.87 27.50 0.34
CA ARG A 471 21.56 28.10 0.08
C ARG A 471 20.75 28.21 1.37
N ARG A 472 19.62 28.90 1.31
CA ARG A 472 18.65 29.00 2.41
C ARG A 472 17.24 28.89 1.84
N ARG A 473 16.35 28.23 2.58
CA ARG A 473 14.92 28.23 2.26
C ARG A 473 14.31 29.63 2.45
N HIS A 474 13.22 29.89 1.74
CA HIS A 474 12.36 31.04 1.94
C HIS A 474 11.73 30.99 3.34
N ALA A 475 11.49 32.15 3.96
CA ALA A 475 10.99 32.24 5.33
C ALA A 475 9.65 31.50 5.50
N ASP A 476 8.76 31.70 4.53
CA ASP A 476 7.39 31.15 4.52
C ASP A 476 7.27 29.74 3.94
N THR A 477 8.40 29.10 3.58
CA THR A 477 8.40 27.74 3.02
C THR A 477 9.12 26.79 3.95
N ALA A 478 8.38 25.90 4.59
CA ALA A 478 8.94 24.80 5.37
C ALA A 478 9.52 23.72 4.44
N VAL A 479 10.55 23.02 4.91
CA VAL A 479 11.10 21.85 4.22
C VAL A 479 11.18 20.72 5.22
N ILE A 480 10.41 19.66 5.00
CA ILE A 480 10.33 18.52 5.91
C ILE A 480 10.77 17.26 5.16
N VAL A 481 11.65 16.48 5.80
CA VAL A 481 12.17 15.21 5.26
C VAL A 481 11.84 14.08 6.22
N THR A 482 11.16 13.04 5.72
CA THR A 482 10.91 11.79 6.45
C THR A 482 11.93 10.73 6.09
N LEU A 483 12.51 10.07 7.09
CA LEU A 483 13.51 9.01 6.92
C LEU A 483 13.54 8.06 8.13
N GLY A 484 14.03 6.84 7.90
CA GLY A 484 14.20 5.85 8.96
C GLY A 484 15.34 6.21 9.90
N ARG A 485 15.27 5.74 11.16
CA ARG A 485 16.28 5.99 12.20
C ARG A 485 17.71 5.64 11.75
N ALA A 486 17.87 4.45 11.13
CA ALA A 486 19.17 3.99 10.64
C ALA A 486 19.77 4.93 9.58
N VAL A 487 18.96 5.42 8.63
CA VAL A 487 19.43 6.36 7.60
C VAL A 487 19.73 7.72 8.22
N PHE A 488 18.94 8.20 9.18
CA PHE A 488 19.23 9.43 9.90
C PHE A 488 20.59 9.39 10.59
N GLU A 489 20.92 8.28 11.26
CA GLU A 489 22.22 8.07 11.91
C GLU A 489 23.37 7.99 10.90
N GLN A 490 23.19 7.30 9.77
CA GLN A 490 24.18 7.25 8.69
C GLN A 490 24.41 8.64 8.07
N ALA A 491 23.34 9.38 7.76
CA ALA A 491 23.40 10.72 7.18
C ALA A 491 23.99 11.75 8.16
N THR A 492 23.79 11.56 9.47
CA THR A 492 24.45 12.36 10.51
C THR A 492 25.96 12.15 10.49
N ARG A 493 26.41 10.89 10.49
CA ARG A 493 27.84 10.56 10.43
C ARG A 493 28.52 11.06 9.14
N ALA A 494 27.79 11.07 8.02
CA ALA A 494 28.26 11.59 6.75
C ALA A 494 28.24 13.13 6.65
N GLY A 495 27.72 13.84 7.65
CA GLY A 495 27.65 15.31 7.69
C GLY A 495 26.45 15.91 6.92
N TYR A 496 25.64 15.09 6.24
CA TYR A 496 24.50 15.57 5.45
C TYR A 496 23.43 16.22 6.31
N VAL A 497 23.13 15.65 7.49
CA VAL A 497 22.12 16.22 8.41
C VAL A 497 22.48 17.64 8.81
N ALA A 498 23.76 17.93 9.10
CA ALA A 498 24.21 19.27 9.47
C ALA A 498 24.01 20.28 8.33
N THR A 499 24.41 19.93 7.09
CA THR A 499 24.16 20.76 5.91
C THR A 499 22.67 21.05 5.71
N LEU A 500 21.83 20.02 5.84
CA LEU A 500 20.39 20.13 5.63
C LEU A 500 19.70 20.95 6.72
N GLN A 501 20.11 20.80 7.98
CA GLN A 501 19.63 21.65 9.08
C GLN A 501 20.03 23.11 8.87
N ALA A 502 21.25 23.38 8.39
CA ALA A 502 21.72 24.74 8.08
C ALA A 502 20.89 25.41 6.96
N PHE A 503 20.42 24.62 5.99
CA PHE A 503 19.48 25.08 4.95
C PHE A 503 18.08 25.38 5.51
N GLY A 504 17.71 24.72 6.61
CA GLY A 504 16.42 24.87 7.30
C GLY A 504 15.50 23.65 7.20
N VAL A 505 16.03 22.46 6.90
CA VAL A 505 15.28 21.21 6.87
C VAL A 505 14.90 20.76 8.29
N GLN A 506 13.64 20.38 8.47
CA GLN A 506 13.15 19.64 9.62
C GLN A 506 13.07 18.14 9.28
N PHE A 507 13.65 17.31 10.14
CA PHE A 507 13.59 15.86 9.99
C PHE A 507 12.50 15.26 10.86
N VAL A 508 11.72 14.34 10.29
CA VAL A 508 10.77 13.48 11.01
C VAL A 508 11.25 12.04 10.85
N THR A 509 11.36 11.33 11.97
CA THR A 509 11.78 9.92 12.00
C THR A 509 10.59 9.07 12.41
N ASP A 510 10.53 7.83 11.94
CA ASP A 510 9.49 6.84 12.29
C ASP A 510 8.15 6.98 11.56
N THR A 511 7.85 8.14 10.96
CA THR A 511 6.53 8.42 10.37
C THR A 511 6.57 8.58 8.87
N CYS A 512 5.64 7.91 8.20
CA CYS A 512 5.40 8.09 6.77
C CYS A 512 4.66 9.41 6.51
N TRP A 513 4.95 10.09 5.40
CA TRP A 513 4.21 11.28 4.97
C TRP A 513 2.70 11.07 4.87
N CYS A 514 2.25 9.88 4.50
CA CYS A 514 0.84 9.51 4.47
C CYS A 514 0.17 9.48 5.87
N MET A 515 0.94 9.63 6.95
CA MET A 515 0.40 9.69 8.32
C MET A 515 0.52 11.08 8.95
N LEU A 516 1.22 12.02 8.30
CA LEU A 516 1.47 13.33 8.89
C LEU A 516 0.27 14.26 8.71
N GLY A 517 -0.32 14.64 9.84
CA GLY A 517 -1.34 15.68 9.94
C GLY A 517 -0.82 16.94 10.64
N GLU A 518 -1.74 17.85 10.96
CA GLU A 518 -1.42 19.03 11.76
C GLU A 518 -1.08 18.66 13.21
N PRO A 519 -0.15 19.39 13.87
CA PRO A 519 0.57 20.56 13.37
C PRO A 519 1.95 20.23 12.77
N VAL A 520 2.31 18.94 12.61
CA VAL A 520 3.58 18.54 11.96
C VAL A 520 3.59 19.03 10.52
N LEU A 521 2.48 18.80 9.82
CA LEU A 521 2.13 19.56 8.63
C LEU A 521 1.70 20.96 9.11
N PRO A 522 2.42 22.03 8.72
CA PRO A 522 2.13 23.37 9.22
C PRO A 522 0.70 23.81 8.87
N PRO A 523 -0.13 24.28 9.83
CA PRO A 523 -1.53 24.64 9.56
C PRO A 523 -1.73 25.73 8.49
N ALA A 524 -0.72 26.58 8.26
CA ALA A 524 -0.74 27.60 7.22
C ALA A 524 -0.51 27.03 5.81
N THR A 525 -0.15 25.76 5.67
CA THR A 525 0.12 25.13 4.37
C THR A 525 -1.18 24.89 3.61
N ARG A 526 -1.37 25.66 2.53
CA ARG A 526 -2.43 25.45 1.54
C ARG A 526 -1.92 24.67 0.34
N THR A 527 -0.70 24.96 -0.08
CA THR A 527 -0.03 24.32 -1.20
C THR A 527 1.32 23.75 -0.76
N LEU A 528 1.58 22.51 -1.15
CA LEU A 528 2.85 21.83 -0.94
C LEU A 528 3.46 21.36 -2.26
N MET A 529 4.77 21.12 -2.26
CA MET A 529 5.49 20.50 -3.38
C MET A 529 6.20 19.21 -2.93
N THR A 530 6.20 18.18 -3.77
CA THR A 530 6.89 16.91 -3.50
C THR A 530 7.47 16.30 -4.77
N ASN A 531 8.53 15.50 -4.62
CA ASN A 531 9.08 14.66 -5.68
C ASN A 531 8.56 13.21 -5.64
N SER A 532 7.60 12.93 -4.77
CA SER A 532 6.98 11.61 -4.63
C SER A 532 5.64 11.56 -5.36
N ALA A 533 5.53 10.78 -6.43
CA ALA A 533 4.24 10.53 -7.07
C ALA A 533 3.24 9.83 -6.10
N LYS A 534 3.75 8.94 -5.22
CA LYS A 534 2.94 8.34 -4.15
C LYS A 534 2.34 9.40 -3.23
N TYR A 535 3.15 10.35 -2.74
CA TYR A 535 2.61 11.39 -1.86
C TYR A 535 1.75 12.39 -2.62
N ALA A 536 2.12 12.77 -3.84
CA ALA A 536 1.32 13.69 -4.65
C ALA A 536 -0.10 13.17 -4.93
N HIS A 537 -0.25 11.85 -5.09
CA HIS A 537 -1.55 11.19 -5.18
C HIS A 537 -2.34 11.24 -3.86
N TYR A 538 -1.71 10.88 -2.74
CA TYR A 538 -2.43 10.74 -1.47
C TYR A 538 -2.65 12.05 -0.72
N ALA A 539 -1.77 13.04 -0.87
CA ALA A 539 -1.80 14.28 -0.10
C ALA A 539 -3.13 15.06 -0.27
N PRO A 540 -3.74 15.22 -1.45
CA PRO A 540 -5.01 15.92 -1.57
C PRO A 540 -6.13 15.30 -0.73
N GLY A 541 -6.21 13.97 -0.67
CA GLY A 541 -7.23 13.25 0.11
C GLY A 541 -6.93 13.25 1.61
N LEU A 542 -5.70 12.86 1.97
CA LEU A 542 -5.28 12.72 3.38
C LEU A 542 -5.10 14.04 4.09
N SER A 543 -4.76 15.08 3.33
CA SER A 543 -4.37 16.36 3.88
C SER A 543 -5.31 17.49 3.42
N GLY A 544 -5.95 17.42 2.26
CA GLY A 544 -6.72 18.56 1.75
C GLY A 544 -5.87 19.73 1.26
N ARG A 545 -4.55 19.52 1.10
CA ARG A 545 -3.62 20.53 0.55
C ARG A 545 -3.48 20.32 -0.96
N ALA A 546 -3.33 21.43 -1.69
CA ALA A 546 -3.00 21.40 -3.11
C ALA A 546 -1.55 20.97 -3.31
N VAL A 547 -1.25 20.26 -4.40
CA VAL A 547 0.07 19.67 -4.62
C VAL A 547 0.68 20.09 -5.95
N HIS A 548 1.93 20.51 -5.87
CA HIS A 548 2.86 20.51 -6.99
C HIS A 548 3.74 19.26 -6.99
N PHE A 549 3.96 18.68 -8.16
CA PHE A 549 4.85 17.54 -8.36
C PHE A 549 6.06 17.94 -9.22
N GLY A 550 7.27 17.50 -8.85
CA GLY A 550 8.47 17.83 -9.63
C GLY A 550 9.73 17.12 -9.17
N SER A 551 10.87 17.44 -9.78
CA SER A 551 12.17 16.87 -9.41
C SER A 551 12.66 17.35 -8.05
N LEU A 552 13.65 16.64 -7.49
CA LEU A 552 14.28 17.05 -6.22
C LEU A 552 14.92 18.45 -6.33
N ALA A 553 15.55 18.74 -7.47
CA ALA A 553 16.12 20.05 -7.76
C ALA A 553 15.03 21.14 -7.80
N ALA A 554 13.93 20.88 -8.51
CA ALA A 554 12.79 21.81 -8.56
C ALA A 554 12.17 22.04 -7.16
N CYS A 555 12.08 21.00 -6.33
CA CYS A 555 11.63 21.12 -4.95
C CYS A 555 12.51 22.08 -4.14
N ILE A 556 13.84 21.98 -4.27
CA ILE A 556 14.77 22.87 -3.55
C ILE A 556 14.79 24.30 -4.12
N ASP A 557 14.64 24.46 -5.44
CA ASP A 557 14.50 25.77 -6.06
C ASP A 557 13.23 26.48 -5.58
N THR A 558 12.11 25.77 -5.54
CA THR A 558 10.85 26.26 -4.95
C THR A 558 11.04 26.57 -3.46
N ALA A 559 11.71 25.71 -2.69
CA ALA A 559 11.99 25.96 -1.29
C ALA A 559 12.76 27.27 -1.05
N CYS A 560 13.69 27.64 -1.94
CA CYS A 560 14.46 28.87 -1.82
C CYS A 560 13.65 30.12 -2.22
N ARG A 561 12.72 29.99 -3.16
CA ARG A 561 11.99 31.10 -3.75
C ARG A 561 10.64 31.39 -3.07
N GLY A 562 10.02 30.38 -2.47
CA GLY A 562 8.68 30.46 -1.88
C GLY A 562 7.53 30.30 -2.88
N HIS A 563 7.84 30.19 -4.17
CA HIS A 563 6.86 29.94 -5.21
C HIS A 563 7.37 28.89 -6.21
N CYS A 564 6.46 28.02 -6.64
CA CYS A 564 6.65 27.08 -7.72
C CYS A 564 6.55 27.82 -9.05
N HIS A 565 7.64 27.79 -9.81
CA HIS A 565 7.65 28.24 -11.21
C HIS A 565 7.45 27.06 -12.18
N ALA A 566 7.01 25.90 -11.68
CA ALA A 566 7.07 24.67 -12.45
C ALA A 566 6.23 24.77 -13.73
N HIS A 567 6.95 24.86 -14.83
CA HIS A 567 6.49 24.36 -16.11
C HIS A 567 6.75 22.86 -16.13
N ARG A 568 5.90 22.12 -16.86
CA ARG A 568 6.15 20.71 -17.18
C ARG A 568 7.60 20.54 -17.66
N PRO A 569 8.31 19.49 -17.23
CA PRO A 569 9.71 19.32 -17.57
C PRO A 569 9.87 19.17 -19.09
N PRO A 570 10.93 19.74 -19.71
CA PRO A 570 11.05 19.76 -21.18
C PRO A 570 11.02 18.38 -21.83
N TRP A 571 11.49 17.34 -21.11
CA TRP A 571 11.49 15.97 -21.61
C TRP A 571 10.10 15.36 -21.76
N LEU A 572 9.07 15.97 -21.16
CA LEU A 572 7.68 15.58 -21.32
C LEU A 572 7.06 16.17 -22.60
N ASP A 573 7.65 17.24 -23.12
CA ASP A 573 7.25 17.93 -24.34
C ASP A 573 8.02 17.47 -25.58
N ALA A 574 9.14 16.78 -25.38
CA ALA A 574 10.07 16.31 -26.41
C ALA A 574 9.52 15.19 -27.31
#